data_AF-A0A9D4TA20-F1
#
_entry.id   AF-A0A9D4TA20-F1
#
_cell.length_a   1.000
_cell.length_b   1.000
_cell.length_c   1.000
_cell.angle_alpha   90.00
_cell.angle_beta   90.00
_cell.angle_gamma   90.00
#
_symmetry.space_group_name_H-M   'P 1'
#
loop_
_entity.id
_entity.type
_entity.pdbx_description
1 polymer ?
#
loop_
_entity_poly.entity_id
_entity_poly.type
_entity_poly.pdbx_seq_one_letter_code
_entity_poly.pdbx_strand_id
1 'polypeptide(L)'
;MQKVLVDLLRTRPPLMLRMTLYMRRLLLEDAPPPTKFVPAKSYVFPRGKCNRSCQHAWFEKFPWLHYDAERDMVLCHACRVAFKERSATGPGLELSFLQNGFSNWKDALEKFRCHEKSTYHVDAVQHQLSKAKGARVVELLTCNCAKQQRESREALHVIVSSIRYLCRTGQALLGHTQQFGNLVDLLQERCEDVPALKTWLSRRHK
;
A
#
# COMPACT_ATOMS: atom_id res chain seq x y z
N MET A 1 -5.06 43.56 30.32
CA MET A 1 -5.13 43.01 28.94
C MET A 1 -4.22 41.80 28.68
N GLN A 2 -3.66 41.12 29.71
CA GLN A 2 -2.78 39.95 29.49
C GLN A 2 -3.40 38.60 29.86
N LYS A 3 -4.56 38.55 30.53
CA LYS A 3 -5.24 37.27 30.86
C LYS A 3 -6.09 36.71 29.70
N VAL A 4 -6.73 37.57 28.90
CA VAL A 4 -7.61 37.15 27.78
C VAL A 4 -6.84 36.47 26.65
N LEU A 5 -5.57 36.83 26.44
CA LEU A 5 -4.75 36.27 25.35
C LEU A 5 -4.26 34.83 25.65
N VAL A 6 -4.14 34.46 26.93
CA VAL A 6 -3.71 33.11 27.33
C VAL A 6 -4.88 32.12 27.24
N ASP A 7 -6.11 32.59 27.46
CA ASP A 7 -7.32 31.74 27.38
C ASP A 7 -7.68 31.37 25.94
N LEU A 8 -7.44 32.25 24.96
CA LEU A 8 -7.64 31.95 23.53
C LEU A 8 -6.67 30.89 22.98
N LEU A 9 -5.54 30.66 23.64
CA LEU A 9 -4.58 29.61 23.27
C LEU A 9 -4.82 28.29 24.02
N ARG A 10 -5.76 28.25 24.98
CA ARG A 10 -6.09 27.07 25.78
C ARG A 10 -7.43 26.43 25.47
N THR A 11 -8.30 27.06 24.69
CA THR A 11 -9.54 26.43 24.24
C THR A 11 -9.24 25.37 23.19
N ARG A 12 -9.24 24.10 23.61
CA ARG A 12 -9.29 22.96 22.69
C ARG A 12 -10.51 23.14 21.78
N PRO A 13 -10.37 23.10 20.45
CA PRO A 13 -11.52 23.22 19.56
C PRO A 13 -12.54 22.12 19.88
N PRO A 14 -13.85 22.40 19.74
CA PRO A 14 -14.91 21.42 19.99
C PRO A 14 -14.63 20.11 19.27
N LEU A 15 -14.95 18.98 19.89
CA LEU A 15 -14.75 17.64 19.30
C LEU A 15 -15.38 17.52 17.89
N MET A 16 -16.45 18.27 17.63
CA MET A 16 -17.07 18.42 16.31
C MET A 16 -16.14 19.03 15.24
N LEU A 17 -15.34 20.06 15.58
CA LEU A 17 -14.35 20.66 14.68
C LEU A 17 -13.14 19.73 14.46
N ARG A 18 -12.76 18.94 15.47
CA ARG A 18 -11.75 17.88 15.31
C ARG A 18 -12.27 16.74 14.42
N MET A 19 -13.53 16.35 14.54
CA MET A 19 -14.17 15.37 13.65
C MET A 19 -14.34 15.91 12.23
N THR A 20 -14.73 17.17 12.02
CA THR A 20 -14.84 17.71 10.66
C THR A 20 -13.48 17.90 10.01
N LEU A 21 -12.44 18.30 10.75
CA LEU A 21 -11.07 18.34 10.21
C LEU A 21 -10.49 16.93 9.96
N TYR A 22 -10.82 15.94 10.80
CA TYR A 22 -10.41 14.55 10.61
C TYR A 22 -11.16 13.88 9.43
N MET A 23 -12.46 14.12 9.30
CA MET A 23 -13.29 13.64 8.18
C MET A 23 -12.96 14.38 6.88
N ARG A 24 -12.65 15.69 6.93
CA ARG A 24 -12.19 16.45 5.76
C ARG A 24 -10.79 16.04 5.32
N ARG A 25 -9.94 15.55 6.24
CA ARG A 25 -8.64 14.95 5.92
C ARG A 25 -8.80 13.54 5.31
N LEU A 26 -9.71 12.71 5.84
CA LEU A 26 -10.04 11.41 5.27
C LEU A 26 -10.64 11.52 3.86
N LEU A 27 -11.51 12.51 3.60
CA LEU A 27 -12.14 12.70 2.30
C LEU A 27 -11.21 13.26 1.20
N LEU A 28 -10.03 13.79 1.55
CA LEU A 28 -9.05 14.34 0.58
C LEU A 28 -7.85 13.42 0.34
N GLU A 29 -7.58 12.46 1.23
CA GLU A 29 -6.47 11.50 1.07
C GLU A 29 -6.89 10.18 0.40
N ASP A 30 -8.19 9.92 0.21
CA ASP A 30 -8.73 8.73 -0.46
C ASP A 30 -9.11 8.95 -1.93
N ALA A 31 -8.74 10.08 -2.55
CA ALA A 31 -8.89 10.22 -4.00
C ALA A 31 -8.08 9.10 -4.66
N PRO A 32 -8.72 8.17 -5.42
CA PRO A 32 -8.02 7.04 -6.01
C PRO A 32 -6.82 7.59 -6.79
N PRO A 33 -5.63 6.97 -6.66
CA PRO A 33 -4.43 7.43 -7.34
C PRO A 33 -4.81 7.65 -8.81
N PRO A 34 -4.49 8.81 -9.40
CA PRO A 34 -5.09 9.27 -10.64
C PRO A 34 -5.00 8.15 -11.68
N THR A 35 -6.11 7.46 -11.89
CA THR A 35 -6.08 6.21 -12.65
C THR A 35 -5.68 6.56 -14.07
N LYS A 36 -4.65 5.88 -14.60
CA LYS A 36 -4.19 6.08 -15.96
C LYS A 36 -5.38 5.95 -16.92
N PHE A 37 -5.85 7.08 -17.45
CA PHE A 37 -6.91 7.08 -18.47
C PHE A 37 -6.34 6.59 -19.79
N VAL A 38 -6.89 5.47 -20.27
CA VAL A 38 -6.66 4.91 -21.60
C VAL A 38 -8.01 4.90 -22.32
N PRO A 39 -8.15 5.60 -23.46
CA PRO A 39 -9.40 5.65 -24.20
C PRO A 39 -9.83 4.26 -24.69
N ALA A 40 -11.13 3.97 -24.69
CA ALA A 40 -11.66 2.72 -25.23
C ALA A 40 -11.36 2.59 -26.74
N LYS A 41 -11.38 1.37 -27.29
CA LYS A 41 -11.18 1.14 -28.74
C LYS A 41 -12.20 1.85 -29.63
N SER A 42 -13.41 2.06 -29.10
CA SER A 42 -14.49 2.81 -29.74
C SER A 42 -14.34 4.33 -29.63
N TYR A 43 -13.36 4.83 -28.87
CA TYR A 43 -13.16 6.27 -28.69
C TYR A 43 -12.66 6.90 -29.99
N VAL A 44 -13.35 7.94 -30.44
CA VAL A 44 -12.98 8.71 -31.62
C VAL A 44 -12.13 9.90 -31.18
N PHE A 45 -10.86 9.89 -31.54
CA PHE A 45 -9.95 10.98 -31.23
C PHE A 45 -10.28 12.23 -32.07
N PRO A 46 -10.22 13.44 -31.48
CA PRO A 46 -10.32 14.69 -32.22
C PRO A 46 -9.28 14.74 -33.35
N ARG A 47 -9.68 15.27 -34.51
CA ARG A 47 -8.79 15.46 -35.64
C ARG A 47 -8.35 16.91 -35.71
N GLY A 48 -7.04 17.13 -35.67
CA GLY A 48 -6.48 18.47 -35.86
C GLY A 48 -6.49 18.91 -37.32
N LYS A 49 -5.97 20.13 -37.57
CA LYS A 49 -5.92 20.78 -38.90
C LYS A 49 -5.25 19.93 -39.99
N CYS A 50 -4.35 19.02 -39.63
CA CYS A 50 -3.65 18.14 -40.58
C CYS A 50 -4.28 16.74 -40.71
N ASN A 51 -5.54 16.55 -40.31
CA ASN A 51 -6.25 15.27 -40.33
C ASN A 51 -5.50 14.13 -39.58
N ARG A 52 -4.65 14.50 -38.62
CA ARG A 52 -3.90 13.60 -37.74
C ARG A 52 -4.50 13.66 -36.34
N SER A 53 -4.56 12.52 -35.68
CA SER A 53 -5.09 12.35 -34.33
C SER A 53 -4.22 11.38 -33.53
N CYS A 54 -4.46 11.32 -32.22
CA CYS A 54 -3.93 10.25 -31.39
C CYS A 54 -4.43 8.88 -31.90
N GLN A 55 -3.65 7.82 -31.63
CA GLN A 55 -3.96 6.46 -32.07
C GLN A 55 -4.04 5.51 -30.88
N HIS A 56 -5.05 4.65 -30.87
CA HIS A 56 -5.22 3.65 -29.82
C HIS A 56 -4.02 2.67 -29.73
N ALA A 57 -3.44 2.31 -30.87
CA ALA A 57 -2.29 1.41 -30.95
C ALA A 57 -1.05 1.89 -30.15
N TRP A 58 -0.94 3.20 -29.90
CA TRP A 58 0.16 3.72 -29.09
C TRP A 58 0.05 3.34 -27.62
N PHE A 59 -1.16 3.21 -27.08
CA PHE A 59 -1.37 2.83 -25.68
C PHE A 59 -1.08 1.36 -25.41
N GLU A 60 -1.23 0.50 -26.43
CA GLU A 60 -0.79 -0.90 -26.38
C GLU A 60 0.74 -1.00 -26.40
N LYS A 61 1.40 -0.16 -27.23
CA LYS A 61 2.87 -0.14 -27.36
C LYS A 61 3.59 0.55 -26.20
N PHE A 62 3.00 1.59 -25.63
CA PHE A 62 3.59 2.41 -24.57
C PHE A 62 2.64 2.45 -23.36
N PRO A 63 2.77 1.49 -22.42
CA PRO A 63 1.88 1.35 -21.27
C PRO A 63 1.94 2.51 -20.27
N TRP A 64 2.83 3.48 -20.45
CA TRP A 64 2.93 4.65 -19.58
C TRP A 64 2.13 5.87 -20.09
N LEU A 65 1.58 5.83 -21.32
CA LEU A 65 0.82 6.93 -21.90
C LEU A 65 -0.53 7.13 -21.20
N HIS A 66 -0.84 8.37 -20.87
CA HIS A 66 -2.11 8.80 -20.31
C HIS A 66 -2.72 9.84 -21.24
N TYR A 67 -3.95 9.61 -21.70
CA TYR A 67 -4.63 10.57 -22.54
C TYR A 67 -5.42 11.56 -21.69
N ASP A 68 -5.40 12.83 -22.07
CA ASP A 68 -6.25 13.88 -21.53
C ASP A 68 -7.24 14.31 -22.62
N ALA A 69 -8.50 13.94 -22.44
CA ALA A 69 -9.56 14.16 -23.43
C ALA A 69 -9.99 15.63 -23.54
N GLU A 70 -9.83 16.42 -22.47
CA GLU A 70 -10.19 17.84 -22.48
C GLU A 70 -9.24 18.65 -23.34
N ARG A 71 -7.96 18.28 -23.32
CA ARG A 71 -6.88 19.03 -23.98
C ARG A 71 -6.37 18.39 -25.26
N ASP A 72 -6.91 17.24 -25.64
CA ASP A 72 -6.44 16.40 -26.74
C ASP A 72 -4.90 16.24 -26.74
N MET A 73 -4.38 15.73 -25.62
CA MET A 73 -2.94 15.59 -25.42
C MET A 73 -2.60 14.31 -24.66
N VAL A 74 -1.36 13.86 -24.83
CA VAL A 74 -0.83 12.69 -24.14
C VAL A 74 0.22 13.10 -23.11
N LEU A 75 0.15 12.48 -21.95
CA LEU A 75 1.05 12.64 -20.82
C LEU A 75 1.68 11.30 -20.46
N CYS A 76 2.75 11.33 -19.66
CA CYS A 76 3.30 10.14 -19.04
C CYS A 76 2.75 10.00 -17.62
N HIS A 77 1.97 8.95 -17.38
CA HIS A 77 1.39 8.68 -16.07
C HIS A 77 2.48 8.47 -15.00
N ALA A 78 3.50 7.66 -15.32
CA ALA A 78 4.58 7.36 -14.40
C ALA A 78 5.35 8.62 -13.96
N CYS A 79 5.75 9.43 -14.93
CA CYS A 79 6.43 10.70 -14.71
C CYS A 79 5.55 11.68 -13.91
N ARG A 80 4.25 11.78 -14.21
CA ARG A 80 3.32 12.70 -13.52
C ARG A 80 3.11 12.33 -12.05
N VAL A 81 3.01 11.04 -11.75
CA VAL A 81 2.90 10.55 -10.37
C VAL A 81 4.20 10.83 -9.62
N ALA A 82 5.35 10.48 -10.19
CA ALA A 82 6.65 10.74 -9.57
C ALA A 82 6.89 12.24 -9.32
N PHE A 83 6.46 13.11 -10.24
CA PHE A 83 6.55 14.56 -10.10
C PHE A 83 5.75 15.08 -8.91
N LYS A 84 4.50 14.62 -8.76
CA LYS A 84 3.63 14.99 -7.62
C LYS A 84 4.21 14.54 -6.28
N GLU A 85 4.80 13.34 -6.22
CA GLU A 85 5.31 12.75 -4.98
C GLU A 85 6.65 13.36 -4.56
N ARG A 86 7.53 13.65 -5.52
CA ARG A 86 8.91 14.08 -5.24
C ARG A 86 9.12 15.59 -5.31
N SER A 87 8.11 16.36 -5.74
CA SER A 87 8.26 17.80 -6.04
C SER A 87 9.54 18.08 -6.84
N ALA A 88 9.77 17.26 -7.88
CA ALA A 88 11.07 17.18 -8.53
C ALA A 88 11.33 18.42 -9.41
N THR A 89 12.33 19.21 -9.04
CA THR A 89 12.94 20.25 -9.90
C THR A 89 14.32 19.75 -10.29
N GLY A 90 14.52 19.35 -11.54
CA GLY A 90 15.81 18.83 -11.99
C GLY A 90 16.03 18.92 -13.50
N PRO A 91 17.30 18.97 -13.94
CA PRO A 91 17.65 18.91 -15.36
C PRO A 91 17.23 17.55 -15.95
N GLY A 92 16.56 17.56 -17.10
CA GLY A 92 15.99 16.35 -17.73
C GLY A 92 14.49 16.16 -17.55
N LEU A 93 13.81 17.10 -16.87
CA LEU A 93 12.36 17.11 -16.76
C LEU A 93 11.72 17.50 -18.11
N GLU A 94 11.13 16.52 -18.79
CA GLU A 94 10.42 16.77 -20.04
C GLU A 94 8.99 17.24 -19.77
N LEU A 95 8.80 18.56 -19.66
CA LEU A 95 7.51 19.19 -19.39
C LEU A 95 6.42 18.83 -20.41
N SER A 96 6.81 18.47 -21.64
CA SER A 96 5.93 17.98 -22.71
C SER A 96 5.11 16.76 -22.30
N PHE A 97 5.64 15.87 -21.45
CA PHE A 97 4.90 14.68 -20.98
C PHE A 97 4.34 14.83 -19.57
N LEU A 98 4.40 16.02 -18.97
CA LEU A 98 4.00 16.27 -17.59
C LEU A 98 2.88 17.30 -17.47
N GLN A 99 3.12 18.52 -17.92
CA GLN A 99 2.23 19.67 -17.71
C GLN A 99 1.68 20.21 -19.02
N ASN A 100 2.55 20.35 -20.03
CA ASN A 100 2.20 20.96 -21.31
C ASN A 100 1.42 19.98 -22.19
N GLY A 101 1.67 18.67 -22.02
CA GLY A 101 1.09 17.62 -22.86
C GLY A 101 1.70 17.53 -24.25
N PHE A 102 1.70 16.31 -24.78
CA PHE A 102 2.18 16.03 -26.12
C PHE A 102 1.00 15.88 -27.07
N SER A 103 0.93 16.78 -28.07
CA SER A 103 -0.11 16.76 -29.11
C SER A 103 0.47 16.79 -30.54
N ASN A 104 1.79 16.74 -30.69
CA ASN A 104 2.43 16.71 -32.01
C ASN A 104 2.41 15.29 -32.61
N TRP A 105 1.26 14.92 -33.19
CA TRP A 105 1.01 13.57 -33.70
C TRP A 105 1.96 13.10 -34.82
N LYS A 106 2.66 14.03 -35.50
CA LYS A 106 3.55 13.69 -36.62
C LYS A 106 4.80 12.94 -36.18
N ASP A 107 5.36 13.29 -35.02
CA ASP A 107 6.61 12.74 -34.49
C ASP A 107 6.36 11.86 -33.25
N ALA A 108 5.10 11.47 -33.01
CA ALA A 108 4.67 10.83 -31.78
C ALA A 108 5.50 9.59 -31.43
N LEU A 109 5.66 8.67 -32.39
CA LEU A 109 6.40 7.43 -32.17
C LEU A 109 7.89 7.66 -31.85
N GLU A 110 8.52 8.64 -32.47
CA GLU A 110 9.92 8.99 -32.20
C GLU A 110 10.05 9.60 -30.81
N LYS A 111 9.20 10.58 -30.50
CA LYS A 111 9.20 11.27 -29.21
C LYS A 111 8.88 10.32 -28.05
N PHE A 112 7.95 9.38 -28.23
CA PHE A 112 7.66 8.36 -27.22
C PHE A 112 8.86 7.45 -26.96
N ARG A 113 9.58 7.02 -28.01
CA ARG A 113 10.81 6.22 -27.85
C ARG A 113 11.94 7.00 -27.18
N CYS A 114 12.07 8.29 -27.48
CA CYS A 114 13.04 9.15 -26.80
C CYS A 114 12.69 9.33 -25.32
N HIS A 115 11.40 9.58 -25.02
CA HIS A 115 10.91 9.75 -23.66
C HIS A 115 11.09 8.49 -22.81
N GLU A 116 10.77 7.32 -23.37
CA GLU A 116 10.93 6.02 -22.71
C GLU A 116 12.38 5.76 -22.26
N LYS A 117 13.36 6.29 -22.99
CA LYS A 117 14.79 6.21 -22.65
C LYS A 117 15.28 7.35 -21.77
N SER A 118 14.44 8.35 -21.49
CA SER A 118 14.80 9.48 -20.65
C SER A 118 15.10 9.01 -19.23
N THR A 119 16.15 9.55 -18.62
CA THR A 119 16.55 9.25 -17.24
C THR A 119 15.40 9.45 -16.27
N TYR A 120 14.65 10.55 -16.42
CA TYR A 120 13.51 10.85 -15.56
C TYR A 120 12.40 9.80 -15.67
N HIS A 121 12.13 9.30 -16.88
CA HIS A 121 11.12 8.27 -17.09
C HIS A 121 11.52 6.95 -16.44
N VAL A 122 12.76 6.51 -16.70
CA VAL A 122 13.31 5.27 -16.12
C VAL A 122 13.27 5.32 -14.59
N ASP A 123 13.70 6.44 -14.01
CA ASP A 123 13.69 6.63 -12.55
C ASP A 123 12.27 6.67 -11.98
N ALA A 124 11.33 7.29 -12.68
CA ALA A 124 9.93 7.35 -12.28
C ALA A 124 9.28 5.96 -12.29
N VAL A 125 9.50 5.18 -13.36
CA VAL A 125 9.01 3.80 -13.46
C VAL A 125 9.63 2.92 -12.37
N GLN A 126 10.94 3.01 -12.16
CA GLN A 126 11.62 2.23 -11.14
C GLN A 126 11.13 2.57 -9.73
N HIS A 127 10.84 3.84 -9.45
CA HIS A 127 10.23 4.26 -8.19
C HIS A 127 8.84 3.65 -7.97
N GLN A 128 8.01 3.63 -9.00
CA GLN A 128 6.68 3.04 -8.89
C GLN A 128 6.76 1.53 -8.63
N LEU A 129 7.67 0.84 -9.31
CA LEU A 129 7.90 -0.60 -9.09
C LEU A 129 8.41 -0.90 -7.69
N SER A 130 9.37 -0.11 -7.18
CA SER A 130 9.91 -0.29 -5.83
C SER A 130 8.86 -0.01 -4.75
N LYS A 131 8.02 1.01 -4.94
CA LYS A 131 6.89 1.32 -4.06
C LYS A 131 5.85 0.20 -4.04
N ALA A 132 5.45 -0.32 -5.21
CA ALA A 132 4.51 -1.44 -5.30
C ALA A 132 5.06 -2.70 -4.61
N LYS A 133 6.36 -2.99 -4.80
CA LYS A 133 7.06 -4.07 -4.09
C LYS A 133 7.09 -3.83 -2.58
N GLY A 134 7.40 -2.61 -2.15
CA GLY A 134 7.39 -2.22 -0.73
C GLY A 134 6.02 -2.39 -0.08
N ALA A 135 4.95 -1.94 -0.74
CA ALA A 135 3.58 -2.11 -0.26
C ALA A 135 3.22 -3.60 -0.06
N ARG A 136 3.57 -4.46 -1.04
CA ARG A 136 3.37 -5.91 -0.93
C ARG A 136 4.15 -6.53 0.22
N VAL A 137 5.37 -6.07 0.47
CA VAL A 137 6.18 -6.54 1.61
C VAL A 137 5.53 -6.13 2.93
N VAL A 138 5.08 -4.88 3.07
CA VAL A 138 4.39 -4.39 4.27
C VAL A 138 3.10 -5.18 4.53
N GLU A 139 2.32 -5.45 3.50
CA GLU A 139 1.10 -6.26 3.60
C GLU A 139 1.42 -7.70 4.06
N LEU A 140 2.44 -8.33 3.48
CA LEU A 140 2.89 -9.67 3.86
C LEU A 140 3.35 -9.71 5.33
N LEU A 141 4.14 -8.72 5.77
CA LEU A 141 4.59 -8.61 7.16
C LEU A 141 3.40 -8.43 8.11
N THR A 142 2.43 -7.62 7.74
CA THR A 142 1.21 -7.39 8.53
C THR A 142 0.39 -8.67 8.66
N CYS A 143 0.18 -9.39 7.55
CA CYS A 143 -0.52 -10.67 7.54
C CYS A 143 0.20 -11.73 8.39
N ASN A 144 1.52 -11.86 8.24
CA ASN A 144 2.33 -12.78 9.03
C ASN A 144 2.28 -12.44 10.53
N CYS A 145 2.36 -11.16 10.89
CA CYS A 145 2.22 -10.71 12.26
C CYS A 145 0.84 -11.07 12.83
N ALA A 146 -0.24 -10.81 12.09
CA ALA A 146 -1.60 -11.16 12.51
C ALA A 146 -1.79 -12.68 12.68
N LYS A 147 -1.24 -13.49 11.75
CA LYS A 147 -1.24 -14.95 11.83
C LYS A 147 -0.49 -15.44 13.07
N GLN A 148 0.72 -14.93 13.28
CA GLN A 148 1.55 -15.26 14.43
C GLN A 148 0.84 -14.94 15.75
N GLN A 149 0.24 -13.77 15.86
CA GLN A 149 -0.51 -13.38 17.06
C GLN A 149 -1.73 -14.28 17.30
N ARG A 150 -2.44 -14.68 16.23
CA ARG A 150 -3.56 -15.63 16.34
C ARG A 150 -3.09 -16.98 16.86
N GLU A 151 -2.05 -17.55 16.26
CA GLU A 151 -1.46 -18.82 16.70
C GLU A 151 -0.99 -18.76 18.15
N SER A 152 -0.34 -17.67 18.55
CA SER A 152 0.09 -17.45 19.94
C SER A 152 -1.07 -17.36 20.92
N ARG A 153 -2.16 -16.68 20.57
CA ARG A 153 -3.36 -16.59 21.42
C ARG A 153 -4.04 -17.95 21.58
N GLU A 154 -4.13 -18.71 20.49
CA GLU A 154 -4.72 -20.04 20.48
C GLU A 154 -3.91 -21.02 21.34
N ALA A 155 -2.58 -21.04 21.17
CA ALA A 155 -1.69 -21.85 22.00
C ALA A 155 -1.79 -21.46 23.49
N LEU A 156 -1.77 -20.15 23.80
CA LEU A 156 -1.91 -19.68 25.19
C LEU A 156 -3.25 -20.07 25.80
N HIS A 157 -4.34 -19.95 25.04
CA HIS A 157 -5.67 -20.37 25.49
C HIS A 157 -5.67 -21.85 25.85
N VAL A 158 -5.10 -22.72 25.00
CA VAL A 158 -5.00 -24.15 25.28
C VAL A 158 -4.16 -24.43 26.53
N ILE A 159 -2.98 -23.80 26.66
CA ILE A 159 -2.12 -23.97 27.85
C ILE A 159 -2.86 -23.61 29.13
N VAL A 160 -3.53 -22.45 29.15
CA VAL A 160 -4.30 -22.00 30.33
C VAL A 160 -5.47 -22.95 30.62
N SER A 161 -6.14 -23.45 29.58
CA SER A 161 -7.24 -24.41 29.73
C SER A 161 -6.77 -25.76 30.28
N SER A 162 -5.59 -26.25 29.86
CA SER A 162 -4.96 -27.47 30.37
C SER A 162 -4.55 -27.32 31.83
N ILE A 163 -3.95 -26.18 32.21
CA ILE A 163 -3.63 -25.89 33.62
C ILE A 163 -4.92 -25.88 34.45
N ARG A 164 -5.96 -25.19 33.98
CA ARG A 164 -7.26 -25.13 34.66
C ARG A 164 -7.87 -26.52 34.85
N TYR A 165 -7.77 -27.40 33.85
CA TYR A 165 -8.24 -28.78 33.95
C TYR A 165 -7.53 -29.53 35.08
N LEU A 166 -6.19 -29.53 35.09
CA LEU A 166 -5.39 -30.22 36.12
C LEU A 166 -5.66 -29.68 37.52
N CYS A 167 -5.82 -28.36 37.67
CA CYS A 167 -6.19 -27.76 38.95
C CYS A 167 -7.58 -28.21 39.43
N ARG A 168 -8.55 -28.36 38.52
CA ARG A 168 -9.91 -28.81 38.87
C ARG A 168 -9.97 -30.29 39.22
N THR A 169 -9.12 -31.12 38.60
CA THR A 169 -9.04 -32.55 38.88
C THR A 169 -8.12 -32.87 40.07
N GLY A 170 -7.41 -31.88 40.61
CA GLY A 170 -6.47 -32.05 41.72
C GLY A 170 -5.17 -32.75 41.33
N GLN A 171 -4.82 -32.74 40.03
CA GLN A 171 -3.59 -33.35 39.54
C GLN A 171 -2.41 -32.39 39.64
N ALA A 172 -1.24 -32.91 40.02
CA ALA A 172 0.00 -32.14 40.03
C ALA A 172 0.38 -31.69 38.61
N LEU A 173 0.81 -30.44 38.45
CA LEU A 173 1.27 -29.92 37.15
C LEU A 173 2.62 -30.51 36.73
N LEU A 174 3.50 -30.72 37.71
CA LEU A 174 4.86 -31.22 37.56
C LEU A 174 4.95 -32.66 38.09
N GLY A 175 5.76 -33.49 37.45
CA GLY A 175 6.20 -34.76 38.03
C GLY A 175 7.58 -34.63 38.69
N HIS A 176 8.21 -35.77 38.98
CA HIS A 176 9.50 -35.81 39.67
C HIS A 176 10.67 -35.23 38.87
N THR A 177 10.52 -35.12 37.56
CA THR A 177 11.54 -34.63 36.62
C THR A 177 10.90 -33.63 35.66
N GLN A 178 11.67 -32.67 35.14
CA GLN A 178 11.12 -31.61 34.28
C GLN A 178 10.54 -32.11 32.95
N GLN A 179 10.88 -33.33 32.54
CA GLN A 179 10.44 -33.94 31.29
C GLN A 179 9.16 -34.77 31.43
N PHE A 180 8.80 -35.14 32.66
CA PHE A 180 7.71 -36.07 32.94
C PHE A 180 6.76 -35.40 33.93
N GLY A 181 5.63 -34.91 33.43
CA GLY A 181 4.63 -34.24 34.24
C GLY A 181 3.31 -34.15 33.51
N ASN A 182 2.21 -34.22 34.25
CA ASN A 182 0.86 -34.30 33.69
C ASN A 182 0.55 -33.13 32.74
N LEU A 183 1.15 -31.95 32.95
CA LEU A 183 1.00 -30.82 32.04
C LEU A 183 1.69 -31.06 30.69
N VAL A 184 2.88 -31.66 30.68
CA VAL A 184 3.62 -31.94 29.44
C VAL A 184 2.87 -32.99 28.62
N ASP A 185 2.43 -34.08 29.26
CA ASP A 185 1.68 -35.16 28.61
C ASP A 185 0.36 -34.64 28.04
N LEU A 186 -0.37 -33.83 28.81
CA LEU A 186 -1.62 -33.22 28.35
C LEU A 186 -1.41 -32.24 27.19
N LEU A 187 -0.33 -31.47 27.20
CA LEU A 187 -0.02 -30.56 26.09
C LEU A 187 0.40 -31.32 24.83
N GLN A 188 1.13 -32.44 24.96
CA GLN A 188 1.46 -33.32 23.85
C GLN A 188 0.19 -33.89 23.21
N GLU A 189 -0.76 -34.37 24.01
CA GLU A 189 -2.06 -34.85 23.51
C GLU A 189 -2.84 -33.72 22.81
N ARG A 190 -2.81 -32.50 23.37
CA ARG A 190 -3.50 -31.34 22.77
C ARG A 190 -2.84 -30.80 21.51
N CYS A 191 -1.59 -31.18 21.23
CA CYS A 191 -0.93 -30.83 19.98
C CYS A 191 -1.54 -31.53 18.76
N GLU A 192 -2.18 -32.68 18.93
CA GLU A 192 -2.85 -33.40 17.83
C GLU A 192 -4.10 -32.65 17.36
N ASP A 193 -4.84 -32.03 18.28
CA ASP A 193 -6.01 -31.21 17.93
C ASP A 193 -5.66 -29.77 17.52
N VAL A 194 -4.59 -29.20 18.08
CA VAL A 194 -4.26 -27.78 17.92
C VAL A 194 -2.86 -27.62 17.33
N PRO A 195 -2.73 -27.56 15.99
CA PRO A 195 -1.43 -27.40 15.32
C PRO A 195 -0.65 -26.14 15.72
N ALA A 196 -1.37 -25.07 16.10
CA ALA A 196 -0.78 -23.83 16.59
C ALA A 196 0.01 -24.06 17.89
N LEU A 197 -0.49 -24.93 18.77
CA LEU A 197 0.20 -25.30 20.01
C LEU A 197 1.49 -26.07 19.72
N LYS A 198 1.44 -27.05 18.81
CA LYS A 198 2.62 -27.81 18.38
C LYS A 198 3.71 -26.87 17.84
N THR A 199 3.32 -25.97 16.94
CA THR A 199 4.21 -24.95 16.37
C THR A 199 4.81 -24.05 17.47
N TRP A 200 4.01 -23.63 18.44
CA TRP A 200 4.47 -22.78 19.55
C TRP A 200 5.49 -23.51 20.44
N LEU A 201 5.22 -24.77 20.81
CA LEU A 201 6.14 -25.57 21.63
C LEU A 201 7.46 -25.85 20.92
N SER A 202 7.44 -26.12 19.61
CA SER A 202 8.67 -26.35 18.82
C SER A 202 9.55 -25.11 18.68
N ARG A 203 9.02 -23.89 18.84
CA ARG A 203 9.81 -22.64 18.78
C ARG A 203 10.74 -22.46 19.99
N ARG A 204 10.43 -23.06 21.15
CA ARG A 204 11.16 -22.86 22.40
C ARG A 204 12.45 -23.69 22.51
N HIS A 205 12.56 -24.76 21.72
CA HIS A 205 13.70 -25.69 21.75
C HIS A 205 14.81 -25.35 20.74
N LYS A 206 14.75 -24.18 20.11
CA LYS A 206 15.84 -23.61 19.28
C LYS A 206 16.49 -22.47 20.03
#